data_AF-A0AA37K8U0-F1
#
_entry.id   AF-A0AA37K8U0-F1
#
_cell.length_a   1.000
_cell.length_b   1.000
_cell.length_c   1.000
_cell.angle_alpha   90.00
_cell.angle_beta   90.00
_cell.angle_gamma   90.00
#
_symmetry.space_group_name_H-M   'P 1'
#
loop_
_entity.id
_entity.type
_entity.pdbx_description
1 polymer ?
#
loop_
_entity_poly.entity_id
_entity_poly.type
_entity_poly.pdbx_seq_one_letter_code
_entity_poly.pdbx_strand_id
1 'polypeptide(L)'
;MKNSYQNDIQTVQLGNIISSVGSLLDRSESMQETLSMFHLEQSAEILLQLLEAGDEPVKTEILTASFLGDVAEVLYKRLAGLDFPEDTPKNVLAALANGLMVKIGLVGDELDELETYASRMDGYLYEGRDERLKRIAELHILSDWLMQAYERIGKLLPERLETEEQRLIKRFSFWQASGYTADYLYLEGLSDDLMASDFLHSTLQDDLSNLQAAPESCRALIARTVRLCNVVDQDGSLEKEERLQRIDNVILDYNFHIPMSEWDFVSLPDGYLTAYMKLRAGEIRLNEVEQSLTDERMCRCAVYVHPDDIAYVPQSFCRLDMADYALSYGSPENLRYISQDMQTPQQVALALSRDPMTANYANPDLVSYEIASAIVLKDGRAIQFLRPENYTNQQFTALAQLALIQSPDVLKYIRPKFQTKEVIAVAVRKDYRCFKQIPVQQRTAEMMIYFLFVDPRIGEFVPVMLLKDEVFRKKASLITNSWERYAALPEISATN
;
A
#
# COMPACT_ATOMS: atom_id res chain seq x y z
N MET A 1 7.26 -12.69 -46.95
CA MET A 1 8.03 -13.64 -46.12
C MET A 1 7.37 -13.66 -44.77
N LYS A 2 7.01 -14.82 -44.21
CA LYS A 2 6.55 -14.88 -42.82
C LYS A 2 7.68 -14.28 -41.95
N ASN A 3 7.34 -13.32 -41.11
CA ASN A 3 8.29 -12.82 -40.11
C ASN A 3 8.66 -14.03 -39.23
N SER A 4 9.95 -14.33 -39.13
CA SER A 4 10.46 -15.48 -38.36
C SER A 4 11.10 -14.96 -37.09
N TYR A 5 10.85 -15.65 -35.98
CA TYR A 5 11.46 -15.34 -34.69
C TYR A 5 12.98 -15.27 -34.79
N GLN A 6 13.58 -16.22 -35.51
CA GLN A 6 15.04 -16.34 -35.65
C GLN A 6 15.69 -15.20 -36.46
N ASN A 7 14.91 -14.49 -37.28
CA ASN A 7 15.42 -13.42 -38.12
C ASN A 7 15.47 -12.06 -37.39
N ASP A 8 14.90 -11.97 -36.18
CA ASP A 8 14.85 -10.74 -35.40
C ASP A 8 15.74 -10.85 -34.16
N ILE A 9 16.98 -10.36 -34.28
CA ILE A 9 18.04 -10.50 -33.27
C ILE A 9 17.57 -9.99 -31.89
N GLN A 10 16.89 -8.85 -31.86
CA GLN A 10 16.36 -8.26 -30.63
C GLN A 10 15.34 -9.18 -29.95
N THR A 11 14.39 -9.73 -30.72
CA THR A 11 13.37 -10.66 -30.21
C THR A 11 13.99 -11.94 -29.67
N VAL A 12 15.03 -12.47 -30.35
CA VAL A 12 15.77 -13.64 -29.88
C VAL A 12 16.48 -13.36 -28.55
N GLN A 13 17.15 -12.22 -28.44
CA GLN A 13 17.88 -11.83 -27.22
C GLN A 13 16.95 -11.64 -26.03
N LEU A 14 15.83 -10.92 -26.21
CA LEU A 14 14.80 -10.77 -25.18
C LEU A 14 14.19 -12.12 -24.80
N GLY A 15 13.95 -13.00 -25.77
CA GLY A 15 13.47 -14.36 -25.53
C GLY A 15 14.44 -15.23 -24.73
N ASN A 16 15.75 -15.05 -24.93
CA ASN A 16 16.78 -15.71 -24.12
C ASN A 16 16.79 -15.18 -22.69
N ILE A 17 16.75 -13.85 -22.51
CA ILE A 17 16.72 -13.20 -21.18
C ILE A 17 15.50 -13.67 -20.39
N ILE A 18 14.31 -13.67 -20.99
CA ILE A 18 13.09 -14.05 -20.27
C ILE A 18 13.08 -15.54 -19.88
N SER A 19 13.71 -16.38 -20.70
CA SER A 19 13.82 -17.81 -20.44
C SER A 19 14.89 -18.12 -19.39
N SER A 20 15.94 -17.30 -19.31
CA SER A 20 17.04 -17.44 -18.36
C SER A 20 17.72 -16.10 -18.15
N VAL A 21 17.57 -15.53 -16.96
CA VAL A 21 18.19 -14.25 -16.58
C VAL A 21 19.72 -14.31 -16.69
N GLY A 22 20.32 -15.51 -16.54
CA GLY A 22 21.74 -15.74 -16.76
C GLY A 22 22.23 -15.37 -18.17
N SER A 23 21.33 -15.26 -19.16
CA SER A 23 21.67 -14.73 -20.49
C SER A 23 22.17 -13.28 -20.47
N LEU A 24 21.91 -12.51 -19.41
CA LEU A 24 22.50 -11.18 -19.24
C LEU A 24 24.03 -11.21 -19.13
N LEU A 25 24.62 -12.33 -18.68
CA LEU A 25 26.08 -12.49 -18.60
C LEU A 25 26.75 -12.48 -19.98
N ASP A 26 25.98 -12.66 -21.07
CA ASP A 26 26.43 -12.42 -22.43
C ASP A 26 26.61 -10.90 -22.67
N ARG A 27 27.81 -10.40 -22.40
CA ARG A 27 28.22 -8.99 -22.55
C ARG A 27 28.50 -8.60 -24.01
N SER A 28 27.85 -9.24 -24.99
CA SER A 28 28.00 -8.87 -26.39
C SER A 28 27.50 -7.43 -26.64
N GLU A 29 28.17 -6.71 -27.55
CA GLU A 29 27.80 -5.34 -27.94
C GLU A 29 26.34 -5.29 -28.42
N SER A 30 25.93 -6.30 -29.20
CA SER A 30 24.54 -6.45 -29.66
C SER A 30 23.53 -6.63 -28.51
N MET A 31 23.89 -7.31 -27.42
CA MET A 31 23.00 -7.44 -26.25
C MET A 31 22.82 -6.09 -25.56
N GLN A 32 23.91 -5.32 -25.39
CA GLN A 32 23.87 -3.99 -24.80
C GLN A 32 23.06 -3.01 -25.65
N GLU A 33 23.21 -3.07 -26.99
CA GLU A 33 22.40 -2.29 -27.92
C GLU A 33 20.91 -2.62 -27.77
N THR A 34 20.54 -3.90 -27.67
CA THR A 34 19.15 -4.32 -27.48
C THR A 34 18.58 -3.82 -26.15
N LEU A 35 19.33 -3.94 -25.05
CA LEU A 35 18.89 -3.42 -23.75
C LEU A 35 18.70 -1.90 -23.80
N SER A 36 19.67 -1.19 -24.40
CA SER A 36 19.62 0.26 -24.57
C SER A 36 18.44 0.72 -25.45
N MET A 37 18.17 0.00 -26.54
CA MET A 37 17.07 0.28 -27.46
C MET A 37 15.70 0.26 -26.78
N PHE A 38 15.52 -0.57 -25.75
CA PHE A 38 14.25 -0.73 -25.04
C PHE A 38 14.26 -0.16 -23.62
N HIS A 39 15.26 0.64 -23.26
CA HIS A 39 15.40 1.27 -21.94
C HIS A 39 15.47 0.27 -20.78
N LEU A 40 16.07 -0.90 -21.04
CA LEU A 40 16.25 -1.98 -20.06
C LEU A 40 17.67 -1.97 -19.46
N GLU A 41 18.57 -1.10 -19.92
CA GLU A 41 19.99 -1.15 -19.58
C GLU A 41 20.26 -0.92 -18.09
N GLN A 42 19.55 0.01 -17.45
CA GLN A 42 19.76 0.33 -16.03
C GLN A 42 19.33 -0.83 -15.13
N SER A 43 18.13 -1.38 -15.36
CA SER A 43 17.62 -2.53 -14.59
C SER A 43 18.47 -3.78 -14.80
N ALA A 44 18.95 -4.00 -16.03
CA ALA A 44 19.85 -5.10 -16.35
C ALA A 44 21.22 -4.97 -15.66
N GLU A 45 21.79 -3.76 -15.61
CA GLU A 45 23.09 -3.52 -14.97
C GLU A 45 23.05 -3.75 -13.45
N ILE A 46 21.96 -3.33 -12.79
CA ILE A 46 21.73 -3.61 -11.35
C ILE A 46 21.70 -5.12 -11.11
N LEU A 47 20.96 -5.88 -11.94
CA LEU A 47 20.89 -7.33 -11.81
C LEU A 47 22.22 -8.02 -12.10
N LEU A 48 22.97 -7.54 -13.09
CA LEU A 48 24.30 -8.07 -13.41
C LEU A 48 25.27 -7.91 -12.24
N GLN A 49 25.30 -6.75 -11.60
CA GLN A 49 26.14 -6.51 -10.42
C GLN A 49 25.79 -7.47 -9.27
N LEU A 50 24.50 -7.75 -9.07
CA LEU A 50 24.04 -8.68 -8.02
C LEU A 50 24.37 -10.15 -8.35
N LEU A 51 24.21 -10.56 -9.61
CA LEU A 51 24.57 -11.90 -10.08
C LEU A 51 26.08 -12.16 -9.96
N GLU A 52 26.91 -11.14 -10.20
CA GLU A 52 28.37 -11.22 -10.09
C GLU A 52 28.85 -11.21 -8.63
N ALA A 53 28.11 -10.59 -7.72
CA ALA A 53 28.43 -10.54 -6.30
C ALA A 53 28.16 -11.85 -5.54
N GLY A 54 27.41 -12.79 -6.13
CA GLY A 54 27.08 -14.08 -5.51
C GLY A 54 26.08 -14.00 -4.35
N ASP A 55 25.25 -12.96 -4.32
CA ASP A 55 24.23 -12.72 -3.28
C ASP A 55 23.09 -13.77 -3.29
N GLU A 56 22.47 -14.00 -2.13
CA GLU A 56 21.40 -14.99 -1.95
C GLU A 56 20.17 -14.75 -2.86
N PRO A 57 19.55 -15.82 -3.41
CA PRO A 57 18.46 -15.74 -4.40
C PRO A 57 17.23 -14.94 -3.93
N VAL A 58 16.95 -14.87 -2.62
CA VAL A 58 15.75 -14.19 -2.10
C VAL A 58 15.81 -12.64 -2.27
N LYS A 59 17.00 -12.03 -2.24
CA LYS A 59 17.14 -10.57 -2.46
C LYS A 59 17.07 -10.18 -3.94
N THR A 60 17.45 -11.09 -4.82
CA THR A 60 17.41 -10.92 -6.28
C THR A 60 16.05 -11.23 -6.86
N GLU A 61 15.21 -12.05 -6.21
CA GLU A 61 13.91 -12.50 -6.74
C GLU A 61 12.96 -11.36 -7.12
N ILE A 62 12.75 -10.35 -6.27
CA ILE A 62 11.82 -9.24 -6.57
C ILE A 62 12.33 -8.38 -7.72
N LEU A 63 13.61 -7.99 -7.69
CA LEU A 63 14.24 -7.19 -8.75
C LEU A 63 14.27 -7.96 -10.08
N THR A 64 14.54 -9.25 -10.00
CA THR A 64 14.54 -10.15 -11.16
C THR A 64 13.14 -10.28 -11.74
N ALA A 65 12.13 -10.48 -10.89
CA ALA A 65 10.73 -10.57 -11.30
C ALA A 65 10.28 -9.27 -11.98
N SER A 66 10.57 -8.11 -11.38
CA SER A 66 10.27 -6.79 -11.96
C SER A 66 10.91 -6.61 -13.33
N PHE A 67 12.22 -6.88 -13.44
CA PHE A 67 12.94 -6.79 -14.71
C PHE A 67 12.38 -7.75 -15.77
N LEU A 68 12.09 -8.99 -15.39
CA LEU A 68 11.48 -9.97 -16.29
C LEU A 68 10.08 -9.55 -16.74
N GLY A 69 9.33 -8.84 -15.91
CA GLY A 69 8.05 -8.22 -16.28
C GLY A 69 8.22 -7.14 -17.36
N ASP A 70 9.24 -6.29 -17.24
CA ASP A 70 9.56 -5.28 -18.26
C ASP A 70 10.01 -5.94 -19.58
N VAL A 71 10.88 -6.96 -19.49
CA VAL A 71 11.30 -7.76 -20.65
C VAL A 71 10.09 -8.42 -21.32
N ALA A 72 9.14 -8.94 -20.54
CA ALA A 72 7.92 -9.57 -21.05
C ALA A 72 7.05 -8.60 -21.84
N GLU A 73 6.83 -7.39 -21.31
CA GLU A 73 6.07 -6.35 -21.98
C GLU A 73 6.68 -6.00 -23.34
N VAL A 74 8.00 -5.79 -23.38
CA VAL A 74 8.73 -5.45 -24.62
C VAL A 74 8.70 -6.63 -25.59
N LEU A 75 9.00 -7.84 -25.13
CA LEU A 75 9.02 -9.04 -25.96
C LEU A 75 7.65 -9.31 -26.58
N TYR A 76 6.56 -9.14 -25.82
CA TYR A 76 5.20 -9.29 -26.35
C TYR A 76 4.95 -8.30 -27.50
N LYS A 77 5.27 -7.02 -27.32
CA LYS A 77 5.08 -5.98 -28.36
C LYS A 77 5.85 -6.33 -29.63
N ARG A 78 7.07 -6.87 -29.49
CA ARG A 78 7.89 -7.33 -30.63
C ARG A 78 7.25 -8.51 -31.35
N LEU A 79 6.88 -9.57 -30.61
CA LEU A 79 6.20 -10.73 -31.18
C LEU A 79 4.90 -10.35 -31.88
N ALA A 80 4.12 -9.43 -31.30
CA ALA A 80 2.90 -8.91 -31.92
C ALA A 80 3.18 -8.16 -33.23
N GLY A 81 4.24 -7.34 -33.28
CA GLY A 81 4.67 -6.67 -34.52
C GLY A 81 5.17 -7.63 -35.60
N LEU A 82 5.63 -8.81 -35.20
CA LEU A 82 6.01 -9.91 -36.09
C LEU A 82 4.84 -10.87 -36.41
N ASP A 83 3.63 -10.57 -35.94
CA ASP A 83 2.43 -11.41 -36.06
C ASP A 83 2.60 -12.83 -35.46
N PHE A 84 3.24 -12.90 -34.28
CA PHE A 84 3.51 -14.12 -33.51
C PHE A 84 4.06 -15.26 -34.38
N PRO A 85 5.35 -15.17 -34.78
CA PRO A 85 5.98 -16.16 -35.65
C PRO A 85 5.75 -17.59 -35.15
N GLU A 86 5.33 -18.48 -36.06
CA GLU A 86 5.05 -19.90 -35.74
C GLU A 86 6.29 -20.64 -35.20
N ASP A 87 7.49 -20.14 -35.51
CA ASP A 87 8.77 -20.68 -35.05
C ASP A 87 9.23 -20.12 -33.69
N THR A 88 8.39 -19.35 -32.99
CA THR A 88 8.68 -18.88 -31.63
C THR A 88 8.76 -20.07 -30.66
N PRO A 89 9.86 -20.26 -29.92
CA PRO A 89 10.02 -21.41 -29.03
C PRO A 89 8.95 -21.46 -27.92
N LYS A 90 8.39 -22.65 -27.66
CA LYS A 90 7.37 -22.84 -26.61
C LYS A 90 7.83 -22.41 -25.21
N ASN A 91 9.10 -22.65 -24.88
CA ASN A 91 9.67 -22.23 -23.60
C ASN A 91 9.74 -20.70 -23.47
N VAL A 92 10.00 -19.98 -24.56
CA VAL A 92 10.00 -18.51 -24.59
C VAL A 92 8.58 -17.99 -24.39
N LEU A 93 7.59 -18.55 -25.08
CA LEU A 93 6.18 -18.21 -24.86
C LEU A 93 5.74 -18.48 -23.40
N ALA A 94 6.25 -19.55 -22.80
CA ALA A 94 5.89 -19.96 -21.44
C ALA A 94 6.52 -19.03 -20.39
N ALA A 95 7.77 -18.61 -20.62
CA ALA A 95 8.43 -17.60 -19.81
C ALA A 95 7.79 -16.22 -19.99
N LEU A 96 7.36 -15.89 -21.21
CA LEU A 96 6.61 -14.68 -21.52
C LEU A 96 5.29 -14.60 -20.74
N ALA A 97 4.52 -15.68 -20.69
CA ALA A 97 3.29 -15.74 -19.89
C ALA A 97 3.57 -15.45 -18.40
N ASN A 98 4.61 -16.06 -17.83
CA ASN A 98 5.00 -15.83 -16.44
C ASN A 98 5.41 -14.36 -16.19
N GLY A 99 6.24 -13.80 -17.08
CA GLY A 99 6.67 -12.41 -16.96
C GLY A 99 5.51 -11.41 -17.11
N LEU A 100 4.55 -11.67 -18.01
CA LEU A 100 3.33 -10.87 -18.12
C LEU A 100 2.49 -10.93 -16.84
N MET A 101 2.35 -12.10 -16.22
CA MET A 101 1.63 -12.23 -14.95
C MET A 101 2.29 -11.42 -13.83
N VAL A 102 3.62 -11.47 -13.74
CA VAL A 102 4.37 -10.64 -12.79
C VAL A 102 4.15 -9.15 -13.07
N LYS A 103 4.19 -8.74 -14.34
CA LYS A 103 3.95 -7.35 -14.73
C LYS A 103 2.53 -6.89 -14.40
N ILE A 104 1.53 -7.75 -14.61
CA ILE A 104 0.13 -7.51 -14.19
C ILE A 104 0.07 -7.27 -12.70
N GLY A 105 0.71 -8.12 -11.89
CA GLY A 105 0.77 -7.96 -10.45
C GLY A 105 1.39 -6.62 -10.04
N LEU A 106 2.55 -6.27 -10.59
CA LEU A 106 3.23 -5.01 -10.28
C LEU A 106 2.43 -3.77 -10.70
N VAL A 107 1.76 -3.82 -11.86
CA VAL A 107 0.87 -2.75 -12.32
C VAL A 107 -0.36 -2.65 -11.42
N GLY A 108 -0.92 -3.79 -10.98
CA GLY A 108 -2.01 -3.85 -10.01
C GLY A 108 -1.60 -3.23 -8.68
N ASP A 109 -0.44 -3.61 -8.13
CA ASP A 109 0.08 -3.06 -6.88
C ASP A 109 0.30 -1.53 -6.98
N GLU A 110 0.84 -1.02 -8.09
CA GLU A 110 1.01 0.43 -8.32
C GLU A 110 -0.34 1.14 -8.46
N LEU A 111 -1.30 0.52 -9.15
CA LEU A 111 -2.64 1.05 -9.36
C LEU A 111 -3.40 1.13 -8.04
N ASP A 112 -3.42 0.03 -7.27
CA ASP A 112 -3.99 -0.02 -5.93
C ASP A 112 -3.37 1.04 -5.04
N GLU A 113 -2.04 1.19 -5.05
CA GLU A 113 -1.34 2.22 -4.29
C GLU A 113 -1.78 3.64 -4.70
N LEU A 114 -1.76 3.94 -6.01
CA LEU A 114 -2.07 5.27 -6.53
C LEU A 114 -3.55 5.64 -6.43
N GLU A 115 -4.47 4.72 -6.71
CA GLU A 115 -5.91 4.90 -6.52
C GLU A 115 -6.26 5.07 -5.05
N THR A 116 -5.62 4.29 -4.18
CA THR A 116 -5.70 4.48 -2.74
C THR A 116 -5.19 5.87 -2.34
N TYR A 117 -4.12 6.39 -2.93
CA TYR A 117 -3.70 7.78 -2.71
C TYR A 117 -4.62 8.83 -3.32
N ALA A 118 -5.22 8.58 -4.48
CA ALA A 118 -6.09 9.53 -5.19
C ALA A 118 -7.46 9.65 -4.53
N SER A 119 -8.05 8.54 -4.09
CA SER A 119 -9.32 8.50 -3.33
C SER A 119 -9.19 9.20 -1.97
N ARG A 120 -8.02 9.14 -1.33
CA ARG A 120 -7.68 9.93 -0.12
C ARG A 120 -7.60 11.46 -0.34
N MET A 121 -7.66 11.96 -1.57
CA MET A 121 -7.38 13.37 -1.93
C MET A 121 -8.57 14.17 -2.52
N ASP A 122 -9.77 13.59 -2.61
CA ASP A 122 -10.99 14.32 -2.98
C ASP A 122 -11.41 15.31 -1.88
N GLY A 123 -10.72 16.46 -1.82
CA GLY A 123 -10.97 17.53 -0.86
C GLY A 123 -9.85 18.59 -0.72
N TYR A 124 -8.64 18.34 -1.23
CA TYR A 124 -7.51 19.27 -1.11
C TYR A 124 -6.87 19.57 -2.48
N LEU A 125 -6.67 20.86 -2.78
CA LEU A 125 -5.94 21.33 -3.97
C LEU A 125 -4.44 21.07 -3.77
N TYR A 126 -3.91 20.05 -4.44
CA TYR A 126 -2.49 19.66 -4.39
C TYR A 126 -1.85 19.79 -5.78
N GLU A 127 -0.67 20.41 -5.86
CA GLU A 127 0.16 20.45 -7.07
C GLU A 127 0.63 19.02 -7.41
N GLY A 128 0.14 18.45 -8.52
CA GLY A 128 0.45 17.08 -8.96
C GLY A 128 -0.74 16.10 -8.99
N ARG A 129 -1.96 16.54 -8.59
CA ARG A 129 -3.19 15.73 -8.73
C ARG A 129 -3.43 15.30 -10.18
N ASP A 130 -3.28 16.22 -11.13
CA ASP A 130 -3.52 15.96 -12.55
C ASP A 130 -2.52 14.95 -13.12
N GLU A 131 -1.25 15.01 -12.70
CA GLU A 131 -0.22 14.04 -13.10
C GLU A 131 -0.50 12.64 -12.53
N ARG A 132 -0.99 12.55 -11.28
CA ARG A 132 -1.36 11.27 -10.67
C ARG A 132 -2.59 10.65 -11.30
N LEU A 133 -3.66 11.43 -11.50
CA LEU A 133 -4.87 10.93 -12.18
C LEU A 133 -4.55 10.48 -13.62
N LYS A 134 -3.64 11.21 -14.29
CA LYS A 134 -3.12 10.80 -15.58
C LYS A 134 -2.36 9.47 -15.48
N ARG A 135 -1.49 9.28 -14.49
CA ARG A 135 -0.78 8.01 -14.27
C ARG A 135 -1.74 6.86 -13.97
N ILE A 136 -2.77 7.05 -13.15
CA ILE A 136 -3.80 6.03 -12.87
C ILE A 136 -4.52 5.64 -14.16
N ALA A 137 -4.94 6.62 -14.97
CA ALA A 137 -5.58 6.35 -16.26
C ALA A 137 -4.62 5.59 -17.21
N GLU A 138 -3.34 5.95 -17.24
CA GLU A 138 -2.31 5.22 -18.00
C GLU A 138 -2.14 3.77 -17.51
N LEU A 139 -2.17 3.54 -16.20
CA LEU A 139 -2.03 2.21 -15.61
C LEU A 139 -3.26 1.33 -15.84
N HIS A 140 -4.50 1.86 -15.82
CA HIS A 140 -5.68 1.08 -16.22
C HIS A 140 -5.57 0.63 -17.67
N ILE A 141 -5.20 1.54 -18.59
CA ILE A 141 -5.02 1.21 -20.00
C ILE A 141 -3.94 0.12 -20.15
N LEU A 142 -2.84 0.23 -19.41
CA LEU A 142 -1.77 -0.76 -19.42
C LEU A 142 -2.23 -2.10 -18.83
N SER A 143 -2.98 -2.09 -17.74
CA SER A 143 -3.53 -3.29 -17.08
C SER A 143 -4.46 -4.06 -18.02
N ASP A 144 -5.41 -3.37 -18.65
CA ASP A 144 -6.31 -3.95 -19.65
C ASP A 144 -5.54 -4.56 -20.82
N TRP A 145 -4.53 -3.84 -21.31
CA TRP A 145 -3.67 -4.32 -22.37
C TRP A 145 -2.85 -5.55 -21.96
N LEU A 146 -2.29 -5.57 -20.76
CA LEU A 146 -1.52 -6.69 -20.23
C LEU A 146 -2.40 -7.94 -20.05
N MET A 147 -3.64 -7.77 -19.56
CA MET A 147 -4.61 -8.86 -19.45
C MET A 147 -4.96 -9.45 -20.82
N GLN A 148 -5.26 -8.60 -21.81
CA GLN A 148 -5.49 -9.05 -23.20
C GLN A 148 -4.24 -9.73 -23.80
N ALA A 149 -3.05 -9.21 -23.48
CA ALA A 149 -1.79 -9.80 -23.92
C ALA A 149 -1.60 -11.20 -23.32
N TYR A 150 -1.81 -11.35 -22.02
CA TYR A 150 -1.74 -12.61 -21.29
C TYR A 150 -2.74 -13.63 -21.83
N GLU A 151 -4.00 -13.24 -22.06
CA GLU A 151 -5.01 -14.10 -22.69
C GLU A 151 -4.59 -14.56 -24.10
N ARG A 152 -4.03 -13.66 -24.91
CA ARG A 152 -3.56 -14.02 -26.26
C ARG A 152 -2.40 -15.01 -26.21
N ILE A 153 -1.44 -14.82 -25.31
CA ILE A 153 -0.35 -15.80 -25.10
C ILE A 153 -0.91 -17.12 -24.60
N GLY A 154 -1.89 -17.09 -23.70
CA GLY A 154 -2.52 -18.29 -23.19
C GLY A 154 -3.27 -19.09 -24.26
N LYS A 155 -3.83 -18.45 -25.29
CA LYS A 155 -4.36 -19.14 -26.49
C LYS A 155 -3.27 -19.83 -27.30
N LEU A 156 -2.03 -19.35 -27.26
CA LEU A 156 -0.85 -19.98 -27.88
C LEU A 156 -0.24 -21.09 -27.00
N LEU A 157 -0.57 -21.12 -25.71
CA LEU A 157 -0.14 -22.12 -24.72
C LEU A 157 -1.34 -22.68 -23.92
N PRO A 158 -2.27 -23.41 -24.58
CA PRO A 158 -3.48 -23.91 -23.94
C PRO A 158 -3.22 -24.87 -22.76
N GLU A 159 -2.02 -25.44 -22.66
CA GLU A 159 -1.61 -26.33 -21.57
C GLU A 159 -1.32 -25.61 -20.23
N ARG A 160 -1.27 -24.26 -20.21
CA ARG A 160 -0.82 -23.48 -19.03
C ARG A 160 -1.82 -22.47 -18.45
N LEU A 161 -2.90 -22.14 -19.13
CA LEU A 161 -3.95 -21.32 -18.53
C LEU A 161 -4.81 -22.21 -17.63
N GLU A 162 -4.80 -21.95 -16.32
CA GLU A 162 -5.83 -22.52 -15.46
C GLU A 162 -7.18 -21.98 -15.93
N THR A 163 -8.09 -22.88 -16.29
CA THR A 163 -9.47 -22.50 -16.59
C THR A 163 -10.09 -21.86 -15.34
N GLU A 164 -11.14 -21.06 -15.51
CA GLU A 164 -11.91 -20.51 -14.40
C GLU A 164 -12.34 -21.62 -13.41
N GLU A 165 -12.84 -22.74 -13.94
CA GLU A 165 -13.14 -23.96 -13.19
C GLU A 165 -11.94 -24.44 -12.36
N GLN A 166 -10.75 -24.55 -12.95
CA GLN A 166 -9.55 -25.00 -12.24
C GLN A 166 -9.17 -24.06 -11.09
N ARG A 167 -9.31 -22.74 -11.28
CA ARG A 167 -9.06 -21.74 -10.24
C ARG A 167 -10.07 -21.85 -9.09
N LEU A 168 -11.37 -21.97 -9.40
CA LEU A 168 -12.43 -22.15 -8.41
C LEU A 168 -12.24 -23.43 -7.60
N ILE A 169 -11.94 -24.56 -8.27
CA ILE A 169 -11.66 -25.84 -7.61
C ILE A 169 -10.50 -25.72 -6.61
N LYS A 170 -9.41 -25.05 -7.01
CA LYS A 170 -8.25 -24.82 -6.14
C LYS A 170 -8.61 -24.02 -4.89
N ARG A 171 -9.34 -22.90 -5.06
CA ARG A 171 -9.80 -22.03 -3.97
C ARG A 171 -10.70 -22.78 -2.99
N PHE A 172 -11.76 -23.41 -3.50
CA PHE A 172 -12.69 -24.15 -2.64
C PHE A 172 -12.03 -25.36 -1.96
N SER A 173 -11.07 -26.02 -2.60
CA SER A 173 -10.30 -27.10 -1.97
C SER A 173 -9.45 -26.57 -0.81
N PHE A 174 -8.78 -25.43 -0.99
CA PHE A 174 -8.01 -24.77 0.06
C PHE A 174 -8.90 -24.33 1.23
N TRP A 175 -10.04 -23.70 0.94
CA TRP A 175 -10.97 -23.23 1.96
C TRP A 175 -11.56 -24.39 2.76
N GLN A 176 -11.98 -25.47 2.09
CA GLN A 176 -12.49 -26.66 2.76
C GLN A 176 -11.42 -27.29 3.65
N ALA A 177 -10.19 -27.43 3.15
CA ALA A 177 -9.07 -27.98 3.94
C ALA A 177 -8.71 -27.12 5.15
N SER A 178 -8.92 -25.80 5.06
CA SER A 178 -8.66 -24.84 6.14
C SER A 178 -9.85 -24.68 7.10
N GLY A 179 -10.96 -25.38 6.88
CA GLY A 179 -12.12 -25.40 7.77
C GLY A 179 -13.07 -24.21 7.61
N TYR A 180 -12.98 -23.46 6.50
CA TYR A 180 -13.93 -22.38 6.22
C TYR A 180 -15.34 -22.94 5.98
N THR A 181 -16.35 -22.19 6.41
CA THR A 181 -17.76 -22.51 6.27
C THR A 181 -18.41 -21.71 5.15
N ALA A 182 -19.56 -22.17 4.65
CA ALA A 182 -20.29 -21.49 3.58
C ALA A 182 -20.79 -20.11 4.01
N ASP A 183 -21.20 -19.94 5.28
CA ASP A 183 -21.58 -18.65 5.82
C ASP A 183 -20.39 -17.68 5.80
N TYR A 184 -19.19 -18.13 6.16
CA TYR A 184 -18.00 -17.29 6.02
C TYR A 184 -17.75 -16.87 4.57
N LEU A 185 -17.76 -17.81 3.62
CA LEU A 185 -17.53 -17.50 2.21
C LEU A 185 -18.59 -16.53 1.65
N TYR A 186 -19.83 -16.68 2.09
CA TYR A 186 -20.91 -15.77 1.73
C TYR A 186 -20.68 -14.37 2.33
N LEU A 187 -20.33 -14.29 3.62
CA LEU A 187 -20.08 -13.01 4.29
C LEU A 187 -18.95 -12.23 3.62
N GLU A 188 -17.89 -12.92 3.20
CA GLU A 188 -16.68 -12.35 2.61
C GLU A 188 -16.76 -12.05 1.10
N GLY A 189 -17.91 -12.22 0.45
CA GLY A 189 -17.98 -12.00 -1.01
C GLY A 189 -17.48 -13.19 -1.84
N LEU A 190 -16.82 -14.15 -1.23
CA LEU A 190 -16.08 -15.22 -1.91
C LEU A 190 -16.99 -16.22 -2.65
N SER A 191 -18.29 -16.24 -2.32
CA SER A 191 -19.29 -17.01 -3.04
C SER A 191 -19.63 -16.44 -4.41
N ASP A 192 -19.44 -15.14 -4.64
CA ASP A 192 -19.99 -14.45 -5.83
C ASP A 192 -19.35 -14.96 -7.12
N ASP A 193 -18.03 -15.15 -7.10
CA ASP A 193 -17.29 -15.75 -8.22
C ASP A 193 -17.85 -17.13 -8.59
N LEU A 194 -18.19 -17.96 -7.60
CA LEU A 194 -18.79 -19.27 -7.85
C LEU A 194 -20.21 -19.12 -8.43
N MET A 195 -21.01 -18.22 -7.85
CA MET A 195 -22.40 -18.02 -8.24
C MET A 195 -22.56 -17.40 -9.62
N ALA A 196 -21.53 -16.70 -10.14
CA ALA A 196 -21.50 -16.14 -11.49
C ALA A 196 -20.77 -17.05 -12.51
N SER A 197 -20.18 -18.16 -12.07
CA SER A 197 -19.26 -18.95 -12.90
C SER A 197 -19.97 -19.85 -13.92
N ASP A 198 -19.34 -20.00 -15.08
CA ASP A 198 -19.71 -21.03 -16.06
C ASP A 198 -19.56 -22.43 -15.47
N PHE A 199 -18.65 -22.61 -14.52
CA PHE A 199 -18.47 -23.88 -13.81
C PHE A 199 -19.75 -24.28 -13.06
N LEU A 200 -20.40 -23.35 -12.36
CA LEU A 200 -21.69 -23.62 -11.73
C LEU A 200 -22.78 -23.83 -12.80
N HIS A 201 -22.99 -22.86 -13.66
CA HIS A 201 -24.15 -22.82 -14.56
C HIS A 201 -24.12 -23.89 -15.66
N SER A 202 -22.94 -24.19 -16.21
CA SER A 202 -22.77 -25.12 -17.32
C SER A 202 -22.30 -26.52 -16.89
N THR A 203 -21.40 -26.60 -15.90
CA THR A 203 -20.79 -27.89 -15.51
C THR A 203 -21.54 -28.56 -14.36
N LEU A 204 -21.74 -27.88 -13.24
CA LEU A 204 -22.39 -28.45 -12.05
C LEU A 204 -23.93 -28.44 -12.14
N GLN A 205 -24.46 -27.51 -12.93
CA GLN A 205 -25.87 -27.12 -13.02
C GLN A 205 -26.35 -26.38 -11.76
N ASP A 206 -27.27 -25.42 -11.92
CA ASP A 206 -27.72 -24.52 -10.84
C ASP A 206 -28.31 -25.25 -9.62
N ASP A 207 -28.81 -26.47 -9.82
CA ASP A 207 -29.36 -27.33 -8.78
C ASP A 207 -28.38 -28.41 -8.30
N LEU A 208 -27.14 -28.34 -8.75
CA LEU A 208 -26.05 -29.29 -8.44
C LEU A 208 -26.33 -30.73 -8.86
N SER A 209 -27.23 -30.95 -9.81
CA SER A 209 -27.53 -32.30 -10.32
C SER A 209 -26.33 -33.00 -10.98
N ASN A 210 -25.28 -32.25 -11.38
CA ASN A 210 -24.02 -32.81 -11.85
C ASN A 210 -22.83 -32.58 -10.89
N LEU A 211 -23.10 -32.49 -9.58
CA LEU A 211 -22.08 -32.23 -8.55
C LEU A 211 -20.89 -33.21 -8.55
N GLN A 212 -21.07 -34.43 -9.06
CA GLN A 212 -19.97 -35.39 -9.24
C GLN A 212 -18.80 -34.87 -10.09
N ALA A 213 -19.03 -33.87 -10.95
CA ALA A 213 -17.99 -33.23 -11.75
C ALA A 213 -17.01 -32.42 -10.89
N ALA A 214 -17.45 -31.93 -9.71
CA ALA A 214 -16.57 -31.27 -8.76
C ALA A 214 -15.70 -32.29 -7.99
N PRO A 215 -14.40 -32.01 -7.75
CA PRO A 215 -13.54 -32.86 -6.93
C PRO A 215 -14.02 -33.02 -5.48
N GLU A 216 -13.83 -34.20 -4.90
CA GLU A 216 -14.23 -34.52 -3.51
C GLU A 216 -13.61 -33.55 -2.49
N SER A 217 -12.42 -33.02 -2.78
CA SER A 217 -11.70 -32.05 -1.95
C SER A 217 -12.43 -30.73 -1.70
N CYS A 218 -13.45 -30.40 -2.50
CA CYS A 218 -14.17 -29.13 -2.44
C CYS A 218 -15.69 -29.26 -2.55
N ARG A 219 -16.18 -30.45 -2.91
CA ARG A 219 -17.59 -30.71 -3.25
C ARG A 219 -18.56 -30.33 -2.14
N ALA A 220 -18.22 -30.64 -0.89
CA ALA A 220 -19.08 -30.37 0.25
C ALA A 220 -19.23 -28.86 0.50
N LEU A 221 -18.12 -28.12 0.44
CA LEU A 221 -18.14 -26.67 0.63
C LEU A 221 -18.83 -25.95 -0.54
N ILE A 222 -18.61 -26.38 -1.79
CA ILE A 222 -19.34 -25.87 -2.97
C ILE A 222 -20.84 -26.07 -2.78
N ALA A 223 -21.28 -27.29 -2.45
CA ALA A 223 -22.70 -27.59 -2.32
C ALA A 223 -23.38 -26.77 -1.20
N ARG A 224 -22.72 -26.65 -0.05
CA ARG A 224 -23.19 -25.82 1.07
C ARG A 224 -23.24 -24.33 0.70
N THR A 225 -22.26 -23.85 -0.05
CA THR A 225 -22.21 -22.44 -0.50
C THR A 225 -23.34 -22.14 -1.48
N VAL A 226 -23.52 -22.96 -2.51
CA VAL A 226 -24.60 -22.79 -3.49
C VAL A 226 -25.98 -22.90 -2.83
N ARG A 227 -26.15 -23.86 -1.90
CA ARG A 227 -27.36 -23.93 -1.07
C ARG A 227 -27.59 -22.63 -0.32
N LEU A 228 -26.60 -22.15 0.44
CA LEU A 228 -26.74 -20.95 1.25
C LEU A 228 -27.14 -19.74 0.40
N CYS A 229 -26.50 -19.55 -0.76
CA CYS A 229 -26.84 -18.49 -1.70
C CYS A 229 -28.30 -18.59 -2.19
N ASN A 230 -28.78 -19.79 -2.53
CA ASN A 230 -30.16 -20.00 -2.99
C ASN A 230 -31.20 -19.88 -1.87
N VAL A 231 -30.81 -20.08 -0.61
CA VAL A 231 -31.69 -19.84 0.54
C VAL A 231 -31.85 -18.34 0.80
N VAL A 232 -30.75 -17.60 0.72
CA VAL A 232 -30.74 -16.17 1.04
C VAL A 232 -31.39 -15.34 -0.06
N ASP A 233 -31.22 -15.74 -1.32
CA ASP A 233 -31.81 -15.07 -2.49
C ASP A 233 -33.25 -15.59 -2.81
N GLN A 234 -33.99 -16.09 -1.82
CA GLN A 234 -35.38 -16.51 -2.05
C GLN A 234 -36.29 -15.30 -2.30
N ASP A 235 -37.03 -15.34 -3.41
CA ASP A 235 -38.11 -14.40 -3.72
C ASP A 235 -39.51 -15.01 -3.47
N GLY A 236 -39.55 -16.24 -2.93
CA GLY A 236 -40.77 -17.01 -2.71
C GLY A 236 -41.37 -17.61 -3.99
N SER A 237 -40.65 -17.59 -5.11
CA SER A 237 -41.10 -18.24 -6.34
C SER A 237 -41.03 -19.77 -6.23
N LEU A 238 -42.03 -20.44 -6.80
CA LEU A 238 -42.09 -21.90 -6.86
C LEU A 238 -40.84 -22.49 -7.53
N GLU A 239 -40.28 -21.80 -8.54
CA GLU A 239 -39.07 -22.24 -9.23
C GLU A 239 -37.85 -22.29 -8.29
N LYS A 240 -37.63 -21.23 -7.50
CA LYS A 240 -36.53 -21.18 -6.52
C LYS A 240 -36.75 -22.15 -5.37
N GLU A 241 -37.99 -22.36 -4.92
CA GLU A 241 -38.32 -23.39 -3.92
C GLU A 241 -37.99 -24.80 -4.44
N GLU A 242 -38.44 -25.14 -5.66
CA GLU A 242 -38.17 -26.44 -6.27
C GLU A 242 -36.68 -26.65 -6.53
N ARG A 243 -35.94 -25.60 -6.94
CA ARG A 243 -34.48 -25.65 -7.11
C ARG A 243 -33.78 -25.92 -5.79
N LEU A 244 -34.15 -25.20 -4.74
CA LEU A 244 -33.58 -25.40 -3.41
C LEU A 244 -33.84 -26.82 -2.90
N GLN A 245 -35.05 -27.36 -3.13
CA GLN A 245 -35.36 -28.74 -2.76
C GLN A 245 -34.48 -29.76 -3.51
N ARG A 246 -34.16 -29.51 -4.78
CA ARG A 246 -33.20 -30.35 -5.52
C ARG A 246 -31.79 -30.28 -4.93
N ILE A 247 -31.33 -29.07 -4.59
CA ILE A 247 -30.03 -28.88 -3.93
C ILE A 247 -29.98 -29.60 -2.56
N ASP A 248 -31.05 -29.50 -1.76
CA ASP A 248 -31.18 -30.18 -0.47
C ASP A 248 -31.09 -31.70 -0.62
N ASN A 249 -31.76 -32.26 -1.64
CA ASN A 249 -31.67 -33.68 -1.95
C ASN A 249 -30.24 -34.10 -2.31
N VAL A 250 -29.52 -33.28 -3.11
CA VAL A 250 -28.10 -33.54 -3.42
C VAL A 250 -27.25 -33.57 -2.14
N ILE A 251 -27.44 -32.64 -1.22
CA ILE A 251 -26.70 -32.63 0.05
C ILE A 251 -26.99 -33.88 0.89
N LEU A 252 -28.25 -34.31 0.94
CA LEU A 252 -28.66 -35.52 1.66
C LEU A 252 -28.07 -36.79 1.01
N ASP A 253 -28.09 -36.89 -0.31
CA ASP A 253 -27.56 -38.03 -1.06
C ASP A 253 -26.05 -38.22 -0.84
N TYR A 254 -25.30 -37.12 -0.74
CA TYR A 254 -23.87 -37.14 -0.42
C TYR A 254 -23.58 -37.18 1.09
N ASN A 255 -24.60 -37.11 1.95
CA ASN A 255 -24.49 -37.10 3.41
C ASN A 255 -23.53 -36.00 3.94
N PHE A 256 -23.59 -34.80 3.36
CA PHE A 256 -22.74 -33.70 3.81
C PHE A 256 -23.27 -33.11 5.12
N HIS A 257 -22.35 -32.89 6.07
CA HIS A 257 -22.67 -32.20 7.32
C HIS A 257 -22.77 -30.68 7.09
N ILE A 258 -23.87 -30.09 7.57
CA ILE A 258 -24.09 -28.63 7.60
C ILE A 258 -23.85 -28.14 9.04
N PRO A 259 -22.83 -27.30 9.30
CA PRO A 259 -22.57 -26.71 10.61
C PRO A 259 -23.75 -25.87 11.12
N MET A 260 -23.87 -25.77 12.45
CA MET A 260 -24.92 -24.97 13.09
C MET A 260 -24.87 -23.49 12.67
N SER A 261 -23.67 -22.93 12.46
CA SER A 261 -23.52 -21.53 12.03
C SER A 261 -24.23 -21.22 10.71
N GLU A 262 -24.28 -22.18 9.79
CA GLU A 262 -24.97 -22.03 8.49
C GLU A 262 -26.49 -22.07 8.66
N TRP A 263 -26.99 -22.86 9.61
CA TRP A 263 -28.42 -22.84 9.98
C TRP A 263 -28.81 -21.54 10.67
N ASP A 264 -27.93 -21.01 11.53
CA ASP A 264 -28.14 -19.71 12.15
C ASP A 264 -28.25 -18.60 11.11
N PHE A 265 -27.51 -18.69 9.99
CA PHE A 265 -27.62 -17.73 8.88
C PHE A 265 -28.97 -17.81 8.16
N VAL A 266 -29.47 -19.02 7.92
CA VAL A 266 -30.77 -19.26 7.24
C VAL A 266 -31.96 -18.86 8.12
N SER A 267 -31.80 -18.87 9.44
CA SER A 267 -32.86 -18.49 10.38
C SER A 267 -32.91 -16.99 10.69
N LEU A 268 -32.08 -16.18 10.01
CA LEU A 268 -32.09 -14.72 10.18
C LEU A 268 -33.38 -14.11 9.60
N PRO A 269 -33.98 -13.11 10.28
CA PRO A 269 -35.16 -12.42 9.75
C PRO A 269 -34.89 -11.73 8.40
N ASP A 270 -35.89 -11.68 7.51
CA ASP A 270 -35.79 -11.05 6.18
C ASP A 270 -35.22 -9.63 6.21
N GLY A 271 -35.60 -8.83 7.22
CA GLY A 271 -35.09 -7.47 7.40
C GLY A 271 -33.58 -7.43 7.67
N TYR A 272 -33.05 -8.40 8.40
CA TYR A 272 -31.61 -8.54 8.64
C TYR A 272 -30.89 -8.90 7.34
N LEU A 273 -31.37 -9.93 6.63
CA LEU A 273 -30.76 -10.37 5.37
C LEU A 273 -30.76 -9.26 4.33
N THR A 274 -31.88 -8.54 4.20
CA THR A 274 -32.00 -7.39 3.29
C THR A 274 -30.98 -6.31 3.61
N ALA A 275 -30.84 -5.92 4.89
CA ALA A 275 -29.86 -4.92 5.31
C ALA A 275 -28.42 -5.41 5.05
N TYR A 276 -28.14 -6.67 5.35
CA TYR A 276 -26.84 -7.30 5.13
C TYR A 276 -26.46 -7.29 3.64
N MET A 277 -27.37 -7.70 2.76
CA MET A 277 -27.13 -7.72 1.31
C MET A 277 -26.89 -6.32 0.75
N LYS A 278 -27.65 -5.31 1.21
CA LYS A 278 -27.44 -3.92 0.81
C LYS A 278 -26.10 -3.37 1.29
N LEU A 279 -25.67 -3.70 2.50
CA LEU A 279 -24.33 -3.35 2.98
C LEU A 279 -23.24 -4.00 2.13
N ARG A 280 -23.36 -5.31 1.90
CA ARG A 280 -22.41 -6.09 1.10
C ARG A 280 -22.27 -5.53 -0.32
N ALA A 281 -23.38 -5.10 -0.92
CA ALA A 281 -23.42 -4.48 -2.24
C ALA A 281 -22.92 -3.02 -2.24
N GLY A 282 -22.62 -2.43 -1.07
CA GLY A 282 -22.24 -1.02 -0.92
C GLY A 282 -23.38 -0.04 -1.20
N GLU A 283 -24.63 -0.51 -1.20
CA GLU A 283 -25.83 0.31 -1.45
C GLU A 283 -26.19 1.20 -0.27
N ILE A 284 -25.85 0.76 0.96
CA ILE A 284 -26.07 1.48 2.20
C ILE A 284 -24.80 1.43 3.06
N ARG A 285 -24.70 2.37 4.01
CA ARG A 285 -23.64 2.43 5.02
C ARG A 285 -24.11 1.90 6.38
N LEU A 286 -23.19 1.57 7.29
CA LEU A 286 -23.56 1.00 8.60
C LEU A 286 -24.50 1.92 9.41
N ASN A 287 -24.35 3.25 9.30
CA ASN A 287 -25.20 4.22 9.99
C ASN A 287 -26.63 4.32 9.44
N GLU A 288 -26.92 3.67 8.30
CA GLU A 288 -28.25 3.57 7.72
C GLU A 288 -28.97 2.29 8.12
N VAL A 289 -28.27 1.33 8.76
CA VAL A 289 -28.87 0.09 9.26
C VAL A 289 -29.60 0.35 10.57
N GLU A 290 -30.79 -0.23 10.72
CA GLU A 290 -31.55 -0.17 11.97
C GLU A 290 -30.73 -0.73 13.13
N GLN A 291 -30.65 0.01 14.23
CA GLN A 291 -29.82 -0.35 15.38
C GLN A 291 -30.18 -1.72 15.99
N SER A 292 -31.44 -2.17 15.87
CA SER A 292 -31.89 -3.51 16.30
C SER A 292 -31.33 -4.66 15.46
N LEU A 293 -30.86 -4.38 14.24
CA LEU A 293 -30.25 -5.34 13.34
C LEU A 293 -28.72 -5.32 13.42
N THR A 294 -28.12 -4.31 14.04
CA THR A 294 -26.67 -4.16 14.14
C THR A 294 -26.07 -5.19 15.09
N ASP A 295 -25.22 -6.06 14.54
CA ASP A 295 -24.38 -6.99 15.29
C ASP A 295 -22.94 -7.01 14.74
N GLU A 296 -22.09 -7.87 15.29
CA GLU A 296 -20.69 -8.00 14.84
C GLU A 296 -20.56 -8.35 13.35
N ARG A 297 -21.46 -9.19 12.80
CA ARG A 297 -21.39 -9.62 11.40
C ARG A 297 -21.71 -8.45 10.47
N MET A 298 -22.77 -7.70 10.79
CA MET A 298 -23.18 -6.50 10.07
C MET A 298 -22.07 -5.44 10.09
N CYS A 299 -21.46 -5.23 11.26
CA CYS A 299 -20.33 -4.31 11.43
C CYS A 299 -19.10 -4.75 10.62
N ARG A 300 -18.73 -6.03 10.66
CA ARG A 300 -17.59 -6.56 9.88
C ARG A 300 -17.81 -6.37 8.38
N CYS A 301 -18.99 -6.76 7.88
CA CYS A 301 -19.36 -6.58 6.48
C CYS A 301 -19.23 -5.11 6.06
N ALA A 302 -19.82 -4.21 6.84
CA ALA A 302 -19.76 -2.78 6.54
C ALA A 302 -18.32 -2.24 6.49
N VAL A 303 -17.45 -2.65 7.42
CA VAL A 303 -16.04 -2.23 7.44
C VAL A 303 -15.26 -2.80 6.25
N TYR A 304 -15.53 -4.03 5.83
CA TYR A 304 -14.83 -4.62 4.68
C TYR A 304 -15.28 -4.04 3.34
N VAL A 305 -16.52 -3.61 3.22
CA VAL A 305 -17.00 -2.88 2.05
C VAL A 305 -16.54 -1.41 2.08
N HIS A 306 -16.63 -0.78 3.25
CA HIS A 306 -16.27 0.61 3.49
C HIS A 306 -15.43 0.74 4.77
N PRO A 307 -14.09 0.72 4.67
CA PRO A 307 -13.18 0.76 5.83
C PRO A 307 -13.47 1.84 6.88
N ASP A 308 -13.96 3.00 6.45
CA ASP A 308 -14.30 4.13 7.33
C ASP A 308 -15.60 3.93 8.13
N ASP A 309 -16.40 2.89 7.86
CA ASP A 309 -17.58 2.54 8.65
C ASP A 309 -17.24 2.04 10.06
N ILE A 310 -15.96 1.81 10.36
CA ILE A 310 -15.46 1.61 11.72
C ILE A 310 -15.90 2.76 12.65
N ALA A 311 -16.15 3.96 12.12
CA ALA A 311 -16.69 5.10 12.84
C ALA A 311 -18.08 4.86 13.45
N TYR A 312 -18.85 3.93 12.90
CA TYR A 312 -20.21 3.59 13.32
C TYR A 312 -20.28 2.25 14.05
N VAL A 313 -19.18 1.50 14.13
CA VAL A 313 -19.14 0.22 14.82
C VAL A 313 -19.23 0.45 16.34
N PRO A 314 -20.23 -0.13 17.03
CA PRO A 314 -20.27 -0.09 18.49
C PRO A 314 -19.01 -0.74 19.08
N GLN A 315 -18.41 -0.15 20.11
CA GLN A 315 -17.16 -0.65 20.70
C GLN A 315 -17.26 -2.11 21.16
N SER A 316 -18.43 -2.58 21.58
CA SER A 316 -18.68 -4.00 21.94
C SER A 316 -18.54 -4.97 20.77
N PHE A 317 -18.71 -4.50 19.53
CA PHE A 317 -18.61 -5.28 18.30
C PHE A 317 -17.32 -5.00 17.52
N CYS A 318 -16.55 -3.98 17.88
CA CYS A 318 -15.25 -3.74 17.27
C CYS A 318 -14.30 -4.91 17.56
N ARG A 319 -13.57 -5.35 16.54
CA ARG A 319 -12.60 -6.46 16.62
C ARG A 319 -11.29 -6.06 15.93
N LEU A 320 -10.23 -6.81 16.21
CA LEU A 320 -8.88 -6.51 15.71
C LEU A 320 -8.80 -6.60 14.18
N ASP A 321 -9.45 -7.58 13.57
CA ASP A 321 -9.53 -7.75 12.12
C ASP A 321 -10.18 -6.54 11.44
N MET A 322 -11.31 -6.05 11.97
CA MET A 322 -11.95 -4.82 11.49
C MET A 322 -11.04 -3.60 11.65
N ALA A 323 -10.37 -3.47 12.81
CA ALA A 323 -9.45 -2.37 13.09
C ALA A 323 -8.23 -2.37 12.15
N ASP A 324 -7.64 -3.55 11.92
CA ASP A 324 -6.51 -3.76 11.02
C ASP A 324 -6.90 -3.42 9.57
N TYR A 325 -8.08 -3.88 9.14
CA TYR A 325 -8.59 -3.59 7.80
C TYR A 325 -8.90 -2.10 7.63
N ALA A 326 -9.60 -1.49 8.59
CA ALA A 326 -9.95 -0.08 8.58
C ALA A 326 -8.71 0.84 8.55
N LEU A 327 -7.62 0.45 9.21
CA LEU A 327 -6.36 1.21 9.22
C LEU A 327 -5.48 0.93 8.00
N SER A 328 -5.60 -0.25 7.39
CA SER A 328 -4.85 -0.60 6.18
C SER A 328 -5.47 0.05 4.94
N TYR A 329 -6.79 -0.06 4.80
CA TYR A 329 -7.51 0.31 3.58
C TYR A 329 -8.33 1.60 3.72
N GLY A 330 -8.65 2.04 4.95
CA GLY A 330 -9.38 3.29 5.21
C GLY A 330 -8.50 4.49 5.55
N SER A 331 -9.11 5.54 6.10
CA SER A 331 -8.45 6.73 6.62
C SER A 331 -7.51 6.40 7.80
N PRO A 332 -6.31 6.99 7.87
CA PRO A 332 -5.43 6.79 9.04
C PRO A 332 -6.07 7.37 10.32
N GLU A 333 -7.03 8.29 10.18
CA GLU A 333 -7.79 8.84 11.30
C GLU A 333 -8.73 7.83 11.98
N ASN A 334 -9.00 6.68 11.35
CA ASN A 334 -9.80 5.60 11.91
C ASN A 334 -9.28 5.09 13.25
N LEU A 335 -8.00 5.33 13.54
CA LEU A 335 -7.40 5.09 14.85
C LEU A 335 -8.20 5.73 16.01
N ARG A 336 -8.92 6.83 15.76
CA ARG A 336 -9.77 7.50 16.76
C ARG A 336 -10.99 6.68 17.20
N TYR A 337 -11.44 5.75 16.36
CA TYR A 337 -12.61 4.91 16.61
C TYR A 337 -12.22 3.56 17.20
N ILE A 338 -10.93 3.25 17.28
CA ILE A 338 -10.40 2.05 17.93
C ILE A 338 -10.03 2.44 19.36
N SER A 339 -10.64 1.77 20.35
CA SER A 339 -10.33 2.03 21.75
C SER A 339 -8.83 1.83 22.03
N GLN A 340 -8.24 2.71 22.83
CA GLN A 340 -6.79 2.75 23.07
C GLN A 340 -6.24 1.44 23.67
N ASP A 341 -7.07 0.71 24.39
CA ASP A 341 -6.77 -0.62 24.95
C ASP A 341 -6.77 -1.75 23.90
N MET A 342 -7.45 -1.57 22.77
CA MET A 342 -7.42 -2.53 21.64
C MET A 342 -6.36 -2.18 20.59
N GLN A 343 -5.82 -0.97 20.61
CA GLN A 343 -4.78 -0.56 19.66
C GLN A 343 -3.52 -1.42 19.79
N THR A 344 -2.86 -1.69 18.66
CA THR A 344 -1.57 -2.40 18.63
C THR A 344 -0.43 -1.47 18.19
N PRO A 345 0.84 -1.78 18.53
CA PRO A 345 1.98 -1.02 18.03
C PRO A 345 2.03 -0.92 16.50
N GLN A 346 1.62 -1.99 15.79
CA GLN A 346 1.60 -2.05 14.33
C GLN A 346 0.54 -1.11 13.76
N GLN A 347 -0.66 -1.11 14.33
CA GLN A 347 -1.74 -0.18 13.96
C GLN A 347 -1.34 1.28 14.17
N VAL A 348 -0.76 1.59 15.33
CA VAL A 348 -0.26 2.93 15.67
C VAL A 348 0.85 3.34 14.69
N ALA A 349 1.84 2.47 14.45
CA ALA A 349 2.93 2.75 13.52
C ALA A 349 2.40 3.02 12.10
N LEU A 350 1.46 2.20 11.62
CA LEU A 350 0.84 2.34 10.31
C LEU A 350 0.10 3.69 10.19
N ALA A 351 -0.77 4.01 11.13
CA ALA A 351 -1.51 5.27 11.15
C ALA A 351 -0.57 6.49 11.17
N LEU A 352 0.41 6.51 12.08
CA LEU A 352 1.35 7.61 12.24
C LEU A 352 2.27 7.78 11.01
N SER A 353 2.63 6.69 10.34
CA SER A 353 3.46 6.73 9.12
C SER A 353 2.74 7.36 7.93
N ARG A 354 1.40 7.26 7.91
CA ARG A 354 0.51 7.82 6.88
C ARG A 354 0.12 9.26 7.20
N ASP A 355 -0.22 9.53 8.45
CA ASP A 355 -0.51 10.88 8.95
C ASP A 355 -0.03 11.05 10.41
N PRO A 356 1.05 11.83 10.65
CA PRO A 356 1.56 12.09 12.00
C PRO A 356 0.55 12.72 12.97
N MET A 357 -0.51 13.39 12.48
CA MET A 357 -1.55 13.99 13.34
C MET A 357 -2.34 12.93 14.11
N THR A 358 -2.36 11.68 13.62
CA THR A 358 -3.03 10.55 14.29
C THR A 358 -2.40 10.17 15.63
N ALA A 359 -1.20 10.68 15.95
CA ALA A 359 -0.62 10.60 17.29
C ALA A 359 -1.52 11.21 18.38
N ASN A 360 -2.48 12.08 18.02
CA ASN A 360 -3.49 12.58 18.96
C ASN A 360 -4.51 11.52 19.41
N TYR A 361 -4.68 10.45 18.63
CA TYR A 361 -5.63 9.36 18.87
C TYR A 361 -4.94 8.08 19.37
N ALA A 362 -3.64 7.95 19.08
CA ALA A 362 -2.84 6.82 19.50
C ALA A 362 -2.78 6.67 21.02
N ASN A 363 -2.79 5.43 21.49
CA ASN A 363 -2.40 5.10 22.83
C ASN A 363 -0.94 5.57 23.06
N PRO A 364 -0.70 6.47 24.03
CA PRO A 364 0.62 7.05 24.26
C PRO A 364 1.69 6.01 24.61
N ASP A 365 1.30 4.88 25.21
CA ASP A 365 2.22 3.81 25.60
C ASP A 365 2.70 2.98 24.40
N LEU A 366 2.00 3.06 23.26
CA LEU A 366 2.33 2.35 22.03
C LEU A 366 3.19 3.18 21.08
N VAL A 367 3.30 4.50 21.28
CA VAL A 367 4.16 5.36 20.48
C VAL A 367 5.59 5.26 21.00
N SER A 368 6.28 4.19 20.63
CA SER A 368 7.66 3.95 21.06
C SER A 368 8.63 4.98 20.47
N TYR A 369 9.84 5.06 21.05
CA TYR A 369 10.90 5.91 20.51
C TYR A 369 11.26 5.55 19.06
N GLU A 370 11.20 4.26 18.71
CA GLU A 370 11.47 3.75 17.36
C GLU A 370 10.41 4.24 16.36
N ILE A 371 9.13 4.13 16.71
CA ILE A 371 8.01 4.63 15.88
C ILE A 371 8.12 6.15 15.72
N ALA A 372 8.32 6.87 16.83
CA ALA A 372 8.51 8.31 16.84
C ALA A 372 9.69 8.75 15.95
N SER A 373 10.81 8.03 16.02
CA SER A 373 12.00 8.31 15.22
C SER A 373 11.74 8.07 13.73
N ALA A 374 11.06 6.97 13.39
CA ALA A 374 10.72 6.65 12.00
C ALA A 374 9.84 7.73 11.35
N ILE A 375 8.81 8.21 12.05
CA ILE A 375 7.92 9.24 11.49
C ILE A 375 8.59 10.62 11.41
N VAL A 376 9.43 10.98 12.40
CA VAL A 376 10.18 12.24 12.38
C VAL A 376 11.26 12.22 11.30
N LEU A 377 11.85 11.05 11.04
CA LEU A 377 12.79 10.88 9.93
C LEU A 377 12.10 11.05 8.58
N LYS A 378 10.83 10.66 8.44
CA LYS A 378 10.05 10.87 7.21
C LYS A 378 9.63 12.32 7.03
N ASP A 379 9.10 12.96 8.08
CA ASP A 379 8.73 14.38 8.08
C ASP A 379 9.07 15.02 9.44
N GLY A 380 10.02 15.96 9.46
CA GLY A 380 10.43 16.64 10.68
C GLY A 380 9.29 17.38 11.39
N ARG A 381 8.22 17.75 10.67
CA ARG A 381 7.03 18.40 11.25
C ARG A 381 6.23 17.45 12.14
N ALA A 382 6.41 16.13 12.03
CA ALA A 382 5.76 15.14 12.88
C ALA A 382 6.04 15.36 14.37
N ILE A 383 7.17 15.98 14.71
CA ILE A 383 7.53 16.26 16.11
C ILE A 383 6.50 17.11 16.85
N GLN A 384 5.72 17.93 16.14
CA GLN A 384 4.69 18.79 16.76
C GLN A 384 3.55 17.97 17.40
N PHE A 385 3.35 16.73 16.96
CA PHE A 385 2.31 15.84 17.45
C PHE A 385 2.81 14.87 18.53
N LEU A 386 4.13 14.85 18.80
CA LEU A 386 4.73 14.01 19.82
C LEU A 386 4.71 14.71 21.18
N ARG A 387 4.25 13.99 22.21
CA ARG A 387 4.23 14.48 23.59
C ARG A 387 5.57 14.20 24.27
N PRO A 388 6.36 15.23 24.64
CA PRO A 388 7.66 15.02 25.27
C PRO A 388 7.62 14.24 26.58
N GLU A 389 6.48 14.21 27.26
CA GLU A 389 6.26 13.47 28.50
C GLU A 389 6.36 11.95 28.32
N ASN A 390 6.15 11.45 27.10
CA ASN A 390 6.21 10.03 26.77
C ASN A 390 7.64 9.50 26.59
N TYR A 391 8.65 10.39 26.65
CA TYR A 391 10.03 10.07 26.35
C TYR A 391 10.97 10.55 27.45
N THR A 392 12.12 9.91 27.56
CA THR A 392 13.23 10.49 28.33
C THR A 392 13.69 11.80 27.71
N ASN A 393 14.27 12.70 28.51
CA ASN A 393 14.82 13.95 27.98
C ASN A 393 15.86 13.70 26.87
N GLN A 394 16.65 12.63 26.98
CA GLN A 394 17.64 12.25 25.97
C GLN A 394 16.97 11.82 24.65
N GLN A 395 15.96 10.96 24.71
CA GLN A 395 15.21 10.53 23.53
C GLN A 395 14.53 11.70 22.84
N PHE A 396 13.82 12.56 23.57
CA PHE A 396 13.15 13.71 22.95
C PHE A 396 14.15 14.71 22.36
N THR A 397 15.32 14.88 22.98
CA THR A 397 16.41 15.70 22.42
C THR A 397 16.91 15.11 21.10
N ALA A 398 17.06 13.78 21.01
CA ALA A 398 17.43 13.11 19.76
C ALA A 398 16.37 13.27 18.67
N LEU A 399 15.07 13.13 19.01
CA LEU A 399 13.96 13.40 18.09
C LEU A 399 13.97 14.85 17.61
N ALA A 400 14.22 15.82 18.49
CA ALA A 400 14.35 17.24 18.13
C ALA A 400 15.50 17.48 17.15
N GLN A 401 16.65 16.84 17.36
CA GLN A 401 17.76 16.92 16.42
C GLN A 401 17.40 16.31 15.07
N LEU A 402 16.79 15.12 15.04
CA LEU A 402 16.31 14.49 13.81
C LEU A 402 15.32 15.39 13.04
N ALA A 403 14.34 15.96 13.74
CA ALA A 403 13.36 16.86 13.15
C ALA A 403 14.02 18.09 12.51
N LEU A 404 15.00 18.70 13.20
CA LEU A 404 15.73 19.88 12.70
C LEU A 404 16.69 19.55 11.55
N ILE A 405 17.24 18.33 11.51
CA ILE A 405 18.00 17.84 10.36
C ILE A 405 17.10 17.80 9.14
N GLN A 406 15.83 17.41 9.26
CA GLN A 406 14.90 17.39 8.13
C GLN A 406 14.38 18.77 7.77
N SER A 407 13.89 19.52 8.75
CA SER A 407 13.14 20.75 8.51
C SER A 407 13.51 21.81 9.57
N PRO A 408 14.49 22.70 9.32
CA PRO A 408 14.93 23.71 10.29
C PRO A 408 13.81 24.65 10.79
N ASP A 409 12.74 24.80 10.02
CA ASP A 409 11.54 25.57 10.34
C ASP A 409 10.66 24.93 11.44
N VAL A 410 10.96 23.72 11.89
CA VAL A 410 10.26 23.05 12.99
C VAL A 410 10.77 23.48 14.38
N LEU A 411 11.81 24.33 14.44
CA LEU A 411 12.36 24.83 15.70
C LEU A 411 11.28 25.44 16.61
N LYS A 412 10.30 26.14 16.04
CA LYS A 412 9.13 26.71 16.74
C LYS A 412 8.25 25.67 17.45
N TYR A 413 8.27 24.41 17.03
CA TYR A 413 7.49 23.33 17.64
C TYR A 413 8.25 22.63 18.78
N ILE A 414 9.57 22.82 18.88
CA ILE A 414 10.39 22.24 19.94
C ILE A 414 10.25 23.12 21.19
N ARG A 415 9.88 22.52 22.34
CA ARG A 415 9.74 23.28 23.59
C ARG A 415 11.07 23.91 24.03
N PRO A 416 11.07 25.11 24.63
CA PRO A 416 12.30 25.82 25.01
C PRO A 416 13.31 25.01 25.82
N LYS A 417 12.85 24.11 26.71
CA LYS A 417 13.73 23.25 27.52
C LYS A 417 14.61 22.29 26.69
N PHE A 418 14.24 22.00 25.44
CA PHE A 418 14.99 21.15 24.50
C PHE A 418 15.73 21.95 23.43
N GLN A 419 15.57 23.28 23.40
CA GLN A 419 16.28 24.16 22.48
C GLN A 419 17.67 24.50 23.04
N THR A 420 18.51 23.49 23.27
CA THR A 420 19.91 23.74 23.67
C THR A 420 20.70 24.34 22.52
N LYS A 421 21.83 24.98 22.81
CA LYS A 421 22.71 25.55 21.78
C LYS A 421 23.19 24.48 20.77
N GLU A 422 23.41 23.24 21.22
CA GLU A 422 23.79 22.12 20.35
C GLU A 422 22.65 21.71 19.42
N VAL A 423 21.41 21.63 19.93
CA VAL A 423 20.21 21.30 19.15
C VAL A 423 19.91 22.36 18.11
N ILE A 424 19.93 23.64 18.50
CA ILE A 424 19.73 24.76 17.58
C ILE A 424 20.84 24.81 16.51
N ALA A 425 22.09 24.46 16.87
CA ALA A 425 23.19 24.40 15.91
C ALA A 425 22.98 23.40 14.77
N VAL A 426 22.25 22.31 15.02
CA VAL A 426 21.86 21.38 13.95
C VAL A 426 21.01 22.10 12.90
N ALA A 427 20.02 22.88 13.33
CA ALA A 427 19.14 23.63 12.44
C ALA A 427 19.88 24.75 11.69
N VAL A 428 20.69 25.53 12.41
CA VAL A 428 21.43 26.68 11.85
C VAL A 428 22.43 26.25 10.79
N ARG A 429 23.12 25.12 10.99
CA ARG A 429 24.05 24.56 9.99
C ARG A 429 23.36 24.23 8.66
N LYS A 430 22.07 23.85 8.72
CA LYS A 430 21.27 23.56 7.53
C LYS A 430 20.66 24.83 6.93
N ASP A 431 20.03 25.67 7.74
CA ASP A 431 19.51 26.98 7.32
C ASP A 431 19.54 27.99 8.48
N TYR A 432 20.50 28.90 8.45
CA TYR A 432 20.66 29.95 9.47
C TYR A 432 19.40 30.83 9.66
N ARG A 433 18.55 30.96 8.64
CA ARG A 433 17.31 31.77 8.72
C ARG A 433 16.33 31.20 9.73
N CYS A 434 16.46 29.92 10.12
CA CYS A 434 15.64 29.32 11.16
C CYS A 434 15.81 30.05 12.50
N PHE A 435 16.96 30.70 12.72
CA PHE A 435 17.30 31.42 13.96
C PHE A 435 16.34 32.58 14.25
N LYS A 436 15.66 33.12 13.22
CA LYS A 436 14.60 34.13 13.40
C LYS A 436 13.46 33.67 14.32
N GLN A 437 13.26 32.35 14.44
CA GLN A 437 12.24 31.74 15.31
C GLN A 437 12.58 31.86 16.80
N ILE A 438 13.84 32.13 17.14
CA ILE A 438 14.27 32.33 18.53
C ILE A 438 13.95 33.78 18.92
N PRO A 439 13.10 34.00 19.94
CA PRO A 439 12.77 35.35 20.40
C PRO A 439 14.01 36.16 20.75
N VAL A 440 14.01 37.46 20.42
CA VAL A 440 15.15 38.37 20.69
C VAL A 440 15.56 38.34 22.17
N GLN A 441 14.59 38.22 23.08
CA GLN A 441 14.79 38.17 24.52
C GLN A 441 15.54 36.90 24.99
N GLN A 442 15.56 35.84 24.18
CA GLN A 442 16.27 34.59 24.49
C GLN A 442 17.69 34.55 23.90
N ARG A 443 18.08 35.54 23.10
CA ARG A 443 19.39 35.61 22.43
C ARG A 443 20.44 36.22 23.36
N THR A 444 21.02 35.40 24.23
CA THR A 444 22.08 35.85 25.16
C THR A 444 23.41 36.12 24.45
N ALA A 445 24.30 36.87 25.10
CA ALA A 445 25.63 37.17 24.57
C ALA A 445 26.42 35.88 24.25
N GLU A 446 26.42 34.90 25.17
CA GLU A 446 27.11 33.62 25.01
C GLU A 446 26.55 32.83 23.83
N MET A 447 25.22 32.81 23.68
CA MET A 447 24.54 32.15 22.57
C MET A 447 24.94 32.78 21.24
N MET A 448 24.86 34.11 21.15
CA MET A 448 25.23 34.82 19.92
C MET A 448 26.70 34.59 19.55
N ILE A 449 27.64 34.66 20.51
CA ILE A 449 29.05 34.32 20.23
C ILE A 449 29.18 32.92 19.65
N TYR A 450 28.53 31.92 20.25
CA TYR A 450 28.57 30.55 19.78
C TYR A 450 28.03 30.41 18.35
N PHE A 451 26.88 31.02 18.05
CA PHE A 451 26.26 30.90 16.73
C PHE A 451 26.94 31.72 15.63
N LEU A 452 27.62 32.82 15.99
CA LEU A 452 28.49 33.53 15.07
C LEU A 452 29.67 32.66 14.61
N PHE A 453 30.19 31.76 15.46
CA PHE A 453 31.16 30.74 15.03
C PHE A 453 30.54 29.67 14.13
N VAL A 454 29.27 29.31 14.34
CA VAL A 454 28.58 28.28 13.54
C VAL A 454 28.27 28.79 12.13
N ASP A 455 27.75 30.01 12.01
CA ASP A 455 27.44 30.64 10.70
C ASP A 455 27.57 32.17 10.81
N PRO A 456 28.43 32.82 10.00
CA PRO A 456 28.62 34.28 10.06
C PRO A 456 27.34 35.07 9.75
N ARG A 457 26.39 34.50 9.01
CA ARG A 457 25.12 35.16 8.65
C ARG A 457 24.20 35.36 9.84
N ILE A 458 24.47 34.70 10.97
CA ILE A 458 23.83 34.97 12.26
C ILE A 458 24.04 36.41 12.72
N GLY A 459 25.04 37.13 12.18
CA GLY A 459 25.20 38.57 12.38
C GLY A 459 23.89 39.36 12.21
N GLU A 460 23.04 38.98 11.25
CA GLU A 460 21.72 39.59 10.98
C GLU A 460 20.80 39.57 12.21
N PHE A 461 20.93 38.54 13.05
CA PHE A 461 20.05 38.29 14.20
C PHE A 461 20.60 38.79 15.53
N VAL A 462 21.79 39.41 15.55
CA VAL A 462 22.38 39.97 16.78
C VAL A 462 21.51 41.12 17.29
N PRO A 463 20.98 41.04 18.53
CA PRO A 463 20.24 42.15 19.14
C PRO A 463 21.07 43.44 19.17
N VAL A 464 20.45 44.57 18.81
CA VAL A 464 21.10 45.90 18.82
C VAL A 464 21.71 46.23 20.19
N MET A 465 21.10 45.77 21.28
CA MET A 465 21.62 45.97 22.63
C MET A 465 22.98 45.28 22.84
N LEU A 466 23.20 44.10 22.25
CA LEU A 466 24.48 43.40 22.30
C LEU A 466 25.53 44.05 21.39
N LEU A 467 25.13 44.61 20.25
CA LEU A 467 26.04 45.38 19.39
C LEU A 467 26.57 46.65 20.08
N LYS A 468 25.85 47.17 21.09
CA LYS A 468 26.29 48.30 21.93
C LYS A 468 27.11 47.87 23.15
N ASP A 469 27.09 46.59 23.52
CA ASP A 469 27.84 46.04 24.64
C ASP A 469 29.32 45.86 24.26
N GLU A 470 30.21 46.56 24.96
CA GLU A 470 31.66 46.52 24.71
C GLU A 470 32.29 45.15 24.98
N VAL A 471 31.79 44.41 25.99
CA VAL A 471 32.28 43.08 26.35
C VAL A 471 31.90 42.07 25.27
N PHE A 472 30.67 42.13 24.78
CA PHE A 472 30.23 41.32 23.65
C PHE A 472 31.05 41.62 22.40
N ARG A 473 31.19 42.90 22.02
CA ARG A 473 31.96 43.29 20.83
C ARG A 473 33.41 42.83 20.89
N LYS A 474 34.08 42.98 22.04
CA LYS A 474 35.47 42.53 22.22
C LYS A 474 35.62 41.02 22.07
N LYS A 475 34.63 40.24 22.50
CA LYS A 475 34.64 38.78 22.31
C LYS A 475 34.31 38.40 20.86
N ALA A 476 33.31 39.05 20.26
CA ALA A 476 32.87 38.77 18.90
C ALA A 476 33.91 39.17 17.85
N SER A 477 34.72 40.20 18.10
CA SER A 477 35.81 40.61 17.19
C SER A 477 36.94 39.58 17.06
N LEU A 478 36.99 38.59 17.95
CA LEU A 478 37.93 37.46 17.82
C LEU A 478 37.49 36.44 16.76
N ILE A 479 36.24 36.53 16.27
CA ILE A 479 35.68 35.64 15.26
C ILE A 479 36.03 36.17 13.87
N THR A 480 36.97 35.53 13.19
CA THR A 480 37.55 36.05 11.93
C THR A 480 36.77 35.64 10.66
N ASN A 481 35.46 35.40 10.76
CA ASN A 481 34.63 34.87 9.66
C ASN A 481 33.75 35.94 8.96
N SER A 482 34.04 37.23 9.18
CA SER A 482 33.33 38.38 8.57
C SER A 482 31.83 38.46 8.90
N TRP A 483 31.42 37.99 10.08
CA TRP A 483 30.03 38.06 10.53
C TRP A 483 29.48 39.49 10.61
N GLU A 484 30.35 40.48 10.84
CA GLU A 484 30.01 41.90 10.94
C GLU A 484 29.38 42.44 9.65
N ARG A 485 29.64 41.80 8.50
CA ARG A 485 29.02 42.17 7.21
C ARG A 485 27.51 41.93 7.18
N TYR A 486 27.03 41.01 8.01
CA TYR A 486 25.61 40.63 8.09
C TYR A 486 24.90 41.34 9.23
N ALA A 487 25.64 41.86 10.21
CA ALA A 487 25.05 42.62 11.30
C ALA A 487 24.48 43.94 10.78
N ALA A 488 23.25 44.26 11.19
CA ALA A 488 22.69 45.58 11.03
C ALA A 488 23.48 46.54 11.92
N LEU A 489 24.61 47.05 11.41
CA LEU A 489 25.37 48.09 12.08
C LEU A 489 24.45 49.31 12.19
N PRO A 490 24.24 49.88 13.39
CA PRO A 490 23.66 51.21 13.47
C PRO A 490 24.59 52.13 12.68
N GLU A 491 24.04 52.89 11.73
CA GLU A 491 24.78 53.93 11.02
C GLU A 491 25.51 54.78 12.06
N ILE A 492 26.83 54.61 12.13
CA ILE A 492 27.67 55.55 12.85
C ILE A 492 27.68 56.76 11.93
N SER A 493 26.81 57.74 12.23
CA SER A 493 26.87 59.06 11.63
C SER A 493 28.28 59.60 11.87
N ALA A 494 29.11 59.58 10.83
CA ALA A 494 30.35 60.29 10.79
C ALA A 494 30.02 61.80 10.79
N THR A 495 29.99 62.39 11.98
CA THR A 495 30.14 63.84 12.16
C THR A 495 31.24 64.06 13.18
N ASN A 496 32.42 64.39 12.62
CA ASN A 496 33.59 65.09 13.15
C ASN A 496 33.97 64.95 14.63
#